data_AF-A0A2S7YL45-F1
#
_entry.id   AF-A0A2S7YL45-F1
#
_cell.length_a   1.000
_cell.length_b   1.000
_cell.length_c   1.000
_cell.angle_alpha   90.00
_cell.angle_beta   90.00
_cell.angle_gamma   90.00
#
_symmetry.space_group_name_H-M   'P 1'
#
loop_
_entity.id
_entity.type
_entity.pdbx_description
1 polymer ?
#
loop_
_entity_poly.entity_id
_entity_poly.type
_entity_poly.pdbx_seq_one_letter_code
_entity_poly.pdbx_strand_id
1 'polypeptide(L)'
;MADEDRKEHHQVKEMLKVFQNMSSLDKEYIPQLKKIWSTLDEHIKEEEERDLPALEQKLQQAHGESNSMATFFGRTKAFIPSRSHPSAGEKPPFETVMGLLTAPIDHIADIFRKFPDQTISPNPSTK
;
A
#
# COMPACT_ATOMS: atom_id res chain seq x y z
N MET A 1 3.36 5.64 -15.72
CA MET A 1 1.96 5.60 -15.30
C MET A 1 1.45 4.18 -15.35
N ALA A 2 0.43 3.85 -14.57
CA ALA A 2 -0.22 2.56 -14.37
C ALA A 2 0.66 1.30 -14.42
N ASP A 3 1.09 0.83 -15.60
CA ASP A 3 1.93 -0.37 -15.70
C ASP A 3 3.37 -0.17 -15.19
N GLU A 4 3.88 1.06 -15.29
CA GLU A 4 5.17 1.46 -14.72
C GLU A 4 5.09 1.52 -13.19
N ASP A 5 4.11 2.27 -12.67
CA ASP A 5 3.86 2.45 -11.24
C ASP A 5 3.62 1.08 -10.56
N ARG A 6 2.91 0.16 -11.22
CA ARG A 6 2.74 -1.23 -10.74
C ARG A 6 4.06 -1.98 -10.59
N LYS A 7 5.02 -1.79 -11.49
CA LYS A 7 6.34 -2.44 -11.38
C LYS A 7 7.15 -1.85 -10.23
N GLU A 8 7.08 -0.54 -10.03
CA GLU A 8 7.75 0.15 -8.93
C GLU A 8 7.14 -0.24 -7.58
N HIS A 9 5.81 -0.30 -7.49
CA HIS A 9 5.10 -0.83 -6.32
C HIS A 9 5.50 -2.27 -6.01
N HIS A 10 5.61 -3.13 -7.03
CA HIS A 10 6.07 -4.51 -6.87
C HIS A 10 7.48 -4.58 -6.28
N GLN A 11 8.40 -3.77 -6.81
CA GLN A 11 9.77 -3.71 -6.32
C GLN A 11 9.83 -3.29 -4.85
N VAL A 12 9.06 -2.26 -4.45
CA VAL A 12 8.97 -1.82 -3.05
C VAL A 12 8.37 -2.93 -2.18
N LYS A 13 7.33 -3.63 -2.64
CA LYS A 13 6.73 -4.76 -1.92
C LYS A 13 7.73 -5.88 -1.67
N GLU A 14 8.53 -6.27 -2.65
CA GLU A 14 9.57 -7.29 -2.47
C GLU A 14 10.61 -6.86 -1.42
N MET A 15 11.05 -5.60 -1.46
CA MET A 15 11.97 -5.07 -0.45
C MET A 15 11.36 -5.04 0.96
N LEU A 16 10.08 -4.68 1.07
CA LEU A 16 9.32 -4.69 2.33
C LEU A 16 9.15 -6.11 2.88
N LYS A 17 8.88 -7.10 2.03
CA LYS A 17 8.74 -8.50 2.45
C LYS A 17 10.01 -9.00 3.13
N VAL A 18 11.18 -8.64 2.61
CA VAL A 18 12.47 -8.97 3.25
C VAL A 18 12.63 -8.19 4.57
N PHE A 19 12.41 -6.87 4.54
CA PHE A 19 12.61 -6.00 5.70
C PHE A 19 11.68 -6.34 6.87
N GLN A 20 10.41 -6.67 6.63
CA GLN A 20 9.43 -7.01 7.67
C GLN A 20 9.79 -8.27 8.47
N ASN A 21 10.66 -9.13 7.93
CA ASN A 21 11.16 -10.32 8.60
C ASN A 21 12.55 -10.11 9.24
N MET A 22 13.12 -8.92 9.14
CA MET A 22 14.46 -8.60 9.65
C MET A 22 14.40 -8.21 11.13
N SER A 23 15.40 -8.65 11.90
CA SER A 23 15.59 -8.20 13.28
C SER A 23 16.09 -6.76 13.29
N SER A 24 15.60 -5.94 14.23
CA SER A 24 16.11 -4.58 14.46
C SER A 24 17.59 -4.55 14.91
N LEU A 25 18.13 -5.68 15.36
CA LEU A 25 19.54 -5.84 15.72
C LEU A 25 20.42 -6.24 14.52
N ASP A 26 19.82 -6.52 13.36
CA ASP A 26 20.58 -6.83 12.15
C ASP A 26 21.35 -5.58 11.69
N LYS A 27 22.63 -5.75 11.37
CA LYS A 27 23.48 -4.69 10.82
C LYS A 27 22.94 -4.14 9.49
N GLU A 28 22.17 -4.95 8.74
CA GLU A 28 21.55 -4.55 7.47
C GLU A 28 20.20 -3.85 7.64
N TYR A 29 19.66 -3.75 8.86
CA TYR A 29 18.34 -3.17 9.11
C TYR A 29 18.23 -1.72 8.62
N ILE A 30 19.17 -0.86 9.04
CA ILE A 30 19.18 0.55 8.63
C ILE A 30 19.53 0.71 7.14
N PRO A 31 20.54 0.03 6.58
CA PRO A 31 20.78 0.02 5.14
C PRO A 31 19.55 -0.34 4.30
N GLN A 32 18.85 -1.42 4.66
CA GLN A 32 17.66 -1.87 3.94
C GLN A 32 16.52 -0.85 4.04
N LEU A 33 16.30 -0.26 5.22
CA LEU A 33 15.30 0.79 5.41
C LEU A 33 15.58 2.01 4.53
N LYS A 34 16.84 2.47 4.48
CA LYS A 34 17.25 3.61 3.63
C LYS A 34 17.05 3.30 2.14
N LYS A 35 17.33 2.08 1.71
CA LYS A 35 17.10 1.64 0.34
C LYS A 35 15.62 1.71 -0.04
N ILE A 36 14.75 1.17 0.82
CA ILE A 36 13.29 1.24 0.63
C ILE A 36 12.84 2.70 0.56
N TRP A 37 13.29 3.53 1.50
CA TRP A 37 12.93 4.94 1.56
C TRP A 37 13.37 5.69 0.30
N SER A 38 14.58 5.47 -0.20
CA SER A 38 15.08 6.14 -1.41
C SER A 38 14.20 5.84 -2.63
N THR A 39 13.78 4.59 -2.82
CA THR A 39 12.89 4.21 -3.93
C THR A 39 11.49 4.80 -3.74
N LEU A 40 10.97 4.79 -2.51
CA LEU A 40 9.65 5.33 -2.22
C LEU A 40 9.60 6.85 -2.38
N ASP A 41 10.63 7.57 -1.93
CA ASP A 41 10.74 9.03 -2.03
C ASP A 41 10.75 9.53 -3.48
N GLU A 42 11.45 8.82 -4.36
CA GLU A 42 11.46 9.11 -5.80
C GLU A 42 10.07 8.88 -6.41
N HIS A 43 9.44 7.74 -6.10
CA HIS A 43 8.10 7.43 -6.59
C HIS A 43 7.03 8.44 -6.14
N ILE A 44 7.07 8.88 -4.86
CA ILE A 44 6.15 9.90 -4.35
C ILE A 44 6.30 11.21 -5.13
N LYS A 45 7.53 11.65 -5.41
CA LYS A 45 7.78 12.87 -6.18
C LYS A 45 7.20 12.76 -7.59
N GLU A 46 7.38 11.63 -8.25
CA GLU A 46 6.83 11.40 -9.58
C GLU A 46 5.30 11.41 -9.58
N GLU A 47 4.66 10.74 -8.62
CA GLU A 47 3.19 10.75 -8.48
C GLU A 47 2.66 12.17 -8.23
N GLU A 48 3.29 12.92 -7.32
CA GLU A 48 2.88 14.29 -6.95
C GLU A 48 3.07 15.30 -8.10
N GLU A 49 4.14 15.17 -8.88
CA GLU A 49 4.47 16.11 -9.96
C GLU A 49 3.76 15.78 -11.27
N ARG A 50 3.39 14.51 -11.52
CA ARG A 50 2.90 14.06 -12.83
C ARG A 50 1.52 13.43 -12.76
N ASP A 51 1.34 12.42 -11.92
CA ASP A 51 0.18 11.53 -12.00
C ASP A 51 -1.04 12.14 -11.32
N LEU A 52 -0.88 12.69 -10.11
CA LEU A 52 -1.95 13.36 -9.38
C LEU A 52 -2.47 14.60 -10.11
N PRO A 53 -1.62 15.49 -10.67
CA PRO A 53 -2.10 16.60 -11.50
C PRO A 53 -2.87 16.15 -12.74
N ALA A 54 -2.38 15.09 -13.43
CA ALA A 54 -3.07 14.54 -14.60
C ALA A 54 -4.43 13.94 -14.22
N LEU A 55 -4.50 13.22 -13.10
CA LEU A 55 -5.75 12.68 -12.55
C LEU A 55 -6.74 13.80 -12.21
N GLU A 56 -6.30 14.85 -11.51
CA GLU A 56 -7.12 15.99 -11.12
C GLU A 56 -7.72 16.69 -12.35
N GLN A 57 -6.90 16.92 -13.39
CA GLN A 57 -7.38 17.53 -14.64
C GLN A 57 -8.48 16.69 -15.31
N LYS A 58 -8.37 15.35 -15.26
CA LYS A 58 -9.39 14.44 -15.79
C LYS A 58 -10.64 14.38 -14.92
N LEU A 59 -10.50 14.40 -13.60
CA LEU A 59 -11.62 14.44 -12.67
C LEU A 59 -12.46 15.70 -12.81
N GLN A 60 -11.84 16.85 -13.05
CA GLN A 60 -12.54 18.11 -13.32
C GLN A 60 -13.42 18.03 -14.58
N GLN A 61 -12.97 17.29 -15.60
CA GLN A 61 -13.72 17.05 -16.84
C GLN A 61 -14.88 16.06 -16.66
N ALA A 62 -14.80 15.18 -15.65
CA ALA A 62 -15.75 14.10 -15.40
C ALA A 62 -17.00 14.53 -14.57
N HIS A 63 -17.18 15.82 -14.28
CA HIS A 63 -18.41 16.41 -13.70
C HIS A 63 -19.08 15.62 -12.54
N GLY A 64 -18.32 15.30 -11.49
CA GLY A 64 -18.89 14.77 -10.23
C GLY A 64 -18.56 13.31 -9.91
N GLU A 65 -17.81 12.61 -10.77
CA GLU A 65 -17.34 11.24 -10.51
C GLU A 65 -16.35 11.14 -9.33
N SER A 66 -15.70 12.26 -8.95
CA SER A 66 -14.71 12.28 -7.87
C SER A 66 -15.25 11.76 -6.52
N ASN A 67 -16.48 12.13 -6.13
CA ASN A 67 -17.06 11.70 -4.85
C ASN A 67 -17.33 10.19 -4.79
N SER A 68 -17.81 9.60 -5.90
CA SER A 68 -18.07 8.16 -5.95
C SER A 68 -16.77 7.36 -5.97
N MET A 69 -15.74 7.85 -6.69
CA MET A 69 -14.40 7.27 -6.70
C MET A 69 -13.73 7.34 -5.33
N ALA A 70 -13.83 8.47 -4.62
CA ALA A 70 -13.32 8.61 -3.25
C ALA A 70 -14.01 7.62 -2.29
N THR A 71 -15.34 7.46 -2.41
CA THR A 71 -16.10 6.49 -1.62
C THR A 71 -15.64 5.05 -1.89
N PHE A 72 -15.45 4.70 -3.16
CA PHE A 72 -14.97 3.37 -3.56
C PHE A 72 -13.53 3.11 -3.09
N PHE A 73 -12.66 4.11 -3.21
CA PHE A 73 -11.28 4.05 -2.72
C PHE A 73 -11.23 3.82 -1.21
N GLY A 74 -12.02 4.56 -0.42
CA GLY A 74 -12.12 4.38 1.03
C GLY A 74 -12.60 2.99 1.44
N ARG A 75 -13.59 2.44 0.72
CA ARG A 75 -14.05 1.06 0.93
C ARG A 75 -12.95 0.05 0.60
N THR A 76 -12.25 0.23 -0.51
CA THR A 76 -11.17 -0.65 -0.95
C THR A 76 -10.03 -0.68 0.06
N LYS A 77 -9.67 0.47 0.66
CA LYS A 77 -8.61 0.58 1.67
C LYS A 77 -8.81 -0.32 2.89
N ALA A 78 -10.06 -0.63 3.26
CA ALA A 78 -10.37 -1.56 4.35
C ALA A 78 -10.03 -3.03 4.01
N PHE A 79 -9.83 -3.36 2.73
CA PHE A 79 -9.53 -4.70 2.23
C PHE A 79 -8.12 -4.79 1.63
N ILE A 80 -7.23 -3.84 1.92
CA ILE A 80 -5.83 -3.93 1.51
C ILE A 80 -5.06 -4.59 2.66
N PRO A 81 -4.15 -5.56 2.38
CA PRO A 81 -3.32 -6.16 3.42
C PRO A 81 -2.50 -5.11 4.19
N SER A 82 -2.29 -5.32 5.49
CA SER A 82 -1.49 -4.42 6.31
C SER A 82 0.02 -4.65 6.15
N ARG A 83 0.43 -5.77 5.54
CA ARG A 83 1.83 -6.12 5.26
C ARG A 83 2.07 -6.34 3.78
N SER A 84 3.35 -6.44 3.41
CA SER A 84 3.72 -6.65 2.02
C SER A 84 3.43 -8.08 1.58
N HIS A 85 2.58 -8.20 0.55
CA HIS A 85 2.27 -9.47 -0.13
C HIS A 85 2.53 -9.33 -1.63
N PRO A 86 3.81 -9.38 -2.08
CA PRO A 86 4.13 -9.29 -3.51
C PRO A 86 3.45 -10.37 -4.37
N SER A 87 3.18 -11.54 -3.76
CA SER A 87 2.51 -12.67 -4.43
C SER A 87 1.01 -12.44 -4.68
N ALA A 88 0.41 -11.37 -4.15
CA ALA A 88 -0.98 -11.01 -4.41
C ALA A 88 -1.18 -10.31 -5.77
N GLY A 89 -0.09 -10.00 -6.50
CA GLY A 89 -0.12 -9.33 -7.79
C GLY A 89 -0.30 -7.80 -7.70
N GLU A 90 -0.26 -7.14 -8.87
CA GLU A 90 -0.25 -5.67 -8.99
C GLU A 90 -1.52 -5.09 -9.65
N LYS A 91 -2.53 -5.91 -9.94
CA LYS A 91 -3.77 -5.47 -10.60
C LYS A 91 -4.97 -5.50 -9.65
N PRO A 92 -5.74 -4.40 -9.54
CA PRO A 92 -7.05 -4.43 -8.89
C PRO A 92 -8.02 -5.32 -9.68
N PRO A 93 -9.00 -6.01 -9.05
CA PRO A 93 -9.32 -6.05 -7.63
C PRO A 93 -8.94 -7.42 -7.03
N PHE A 94 -7.73 -7.94 -7.33
CA PHE A 94 -7.30 -9.32 -7.05
C PHE A 94 -7.82 -10.37 -8.07
N GLU A 95 -7.12 -10.53 -9.20
CA GLU A 95 -7.43 -11.60 -10.19
C GLU A 95 -7.07 -13.04 -9.73
N THR A 96 -6.85 -13.28 -8.45
CA THR A 96 -6.66 -14.65 -7.96
C THR A 96 -7.35 -14.83 -6.61
N VAL A 97 -7.97 -15.99 -6.41
CA VAL A 97 -8.62 -16.44 -5.17
C VAL A 97 -7.77 -16.17 -3.92
N MET A 98 -6.44 -16.07 -4.07
CA MET A 98 -5.57 -15.66 -2.97
C MET A 98 -5.71 -14.22 -2.50
N GLY A 99 -5.94 -13.24 -3.38
CA GLY A 99 -6.02 -11.84 -2.96
C GLY A 99 -7.28 -11.52 -2.15
N LEU A 100 -8.35 -12.30 -2.33
CA LEU A 100 -9.55 -12.23 -1.47
C LEU A 100 -9.31 -12.85 -0.07
N LEU A 101 -8.33 -13.74 0.07
CA LEU A 101 -8.03 -14.45 1.31
C LEU A 101 -6.89 -13.82 2.13
N THR A 102 -5.92 -13.12 1.51
CA THR A 102 -4.77 -12.56 2.23
C THR A 102 -5.07 -11.24 2.95
N ALA A 103 -5.94 -10.40 2.38
CA ALA A 103 -6.31 -9.12 2.98
C ALA A 103 -7.00 -9.22 4.36
N PRO A 104 -7.99 -10.12 4.59
CA PRO A 104 -8.61 -10.22 5.90
C PRO A 104 -7.74 -10.94 6.95
N ILE A 105 -6.72 -11.73 6.58
CA ILE A 105 -5.91 -12.51 7.54
C ILE A 105 -4.94 -11.62 8.32
N ASP A 106 -4.28 -10.68 7.65
CA ASP A 106 -3.30 -9.79 8.26
C ASP A 106 -3.94 -8.85 9.30
N HIS A 107 -5.12 -8.31 8.97
CA HIS A 107 -5.90 -7.47 9.90
C HIS A 107 -6.31 -8.23 11.15
N ILE A 108 -6.71 -9.49 11.00
CA ILE A 108 -7.01 -10.35 12.17
C ILE A 108 -5.75 -10.54 13.02
N ALA A 109 -4.61 -10.86 12.41
CA ALA A 109 -3.35 -11.03 13.13
C ALA A 109 -2.89 -9.73 13.83
N ASP A 110 -3.14 -8.57 13.23
CA ASP A 110 -2.81 -7.26 13.80
C ASP A 110 -3.74 -6.85 14.95
N ILE A 111 -5.04 -7.23 14.92
CA ILE A 111 -5.95 -7.08 16.07
C ILE A 111 -5.43 -7.87 17.29
N PHE A 112 -4.84 -9.04 17.06
CA PHE A 112 -4.26 -9.86 18.12
C PHE A 112 -2.82 -9.43 18.49
N ARG A 113 -2.20 -8.53 17.74
CA ARG A 113 -0.84 -8.01 18.00
C ARG A 113 -0.91 -6.80 18.92
N LYS A 114 -0.22 -6.87 20.06
CA LYS A 114 -0.05 -5.72 20.94
C LYS A 114 1.12 -4.85 20.45
N PHE A 115 0.81 -3.66 19.95
CA PHE A 115 1.74 -2.53 19.97
C PHE A 115 1.60 -1.86 21.35
N PRO A 116 2.65 -1.25 21.95
CA PRO A 116 2.59 -0.88 23.37
C PRO A 116 1.38 0.03 23.66
N ASP A 117 0.44 -0.53 24.43
CA ASP A 117 -0.71 0.09 25.09
C ASP A 117 -1.86 0.74 24.28
N GLN A 118 -2.06 0.44 22.98
CA GLN A 118 -3.28 0.88 22.27
C GLN A 118 -3.90 -0.19 21.39
N THR A 119 -5.24 -0.23 21.36
CA THR A 119 -6.03 -1.02 20.40
C THR A 119 -5.80 -0.47 19.01
N ILE A 120 -5.09 -1.23 18.16
CA ILE A 120 -4.93 -0.89 16.75
C ILE A 120 -6.27 -1.10 16.06
N SER A 121 -6.88 -0.02 15.52
CA SER A 121 -8.00 -0.19 14.59
C SER A 121 -7.46 -0.90 13.35
N PRO A 122 -8.07 -2.01 12.92
CA PRO A 122 -7.68 -2.67 11.67
C PRO A 122 -7.93 -1.76 10.46
N ASN A 123 -8.75 -0.72 10.58
CA ASN A 123 -8.93 0.25 9.51
C ASN A 123 -8.06 1.50 9.76
N PRO A 124 -6.96 1.70 9.01
CA PRO A 124 -6.12 2.90 9.15
C PRO A 124 -6.83 4.20 8.69
N SER A 125 -8.05 4.10 8.15
CA SER A 125 -8.89 5.25 7.77
C SER A 125 -9.91 5.66 8.82
N THR A 126 -10.07 4.88 9.89
CA THR A 126 -10.84 5.27 11.07
C THR A 126 -9.87 5.74 12.15
N LYS A 127 -9.62 7.04 12.18
CA LYS A 127 -9.15 7.76 13.37
C LYS A 127 -10.23 8.72 13.80
#